data_AF-A0A537J7B8-F1
#
_entry.id   AF-A0A537J7B8-F1
#
_cell.length_a   1.000
_cell.length_b   1.000
_cell.length_c   1.000
_cell.angle_alpha   90.00
_cell.angle_beta   90.00
_cell.angle_gamma   90.00
#
_symmetry.space_group_name_H-M   'P 1'
#
loop_
_entity.id
_entity.type
_entity.pdbx_description
1 polymer ?
#
loop_
_entity_poly.entity_id
_entity_poly.type
_entity_poly.pdbx_seq_one_letter_code
_entity_poly.pdbx_strand_id
1 'polypeptide(L)'
;MEAYQKQVSSELHAWQKRMLKRPSFFNNLSKRVQTKINSWIPEKIHNAITVAIKQMIRGVLFGARHTTAKPLINASLRNREELVIKKIDVYRHTAAIEGGITGAGGLLLGLADFPILIGIKIKLLFDIAALYGFDVDDYKERVYILHIFELA
;
A
#
# COMPACT_ATOMS: atom_id res chain seq x y z
N MET A 1 21.33 -14.91 17.77
CA MET A 1 20.60 -14.41 16.59
C MET A 1 21.03 -15.21 15.37
N GLU A 2 20.06 -15.74 14.64
CA GLU A 2 20.24 -16.50 13.40
C GLU A 2 20.99 -15.65 12.35
N ALA A 3 21.79 -16.26 11.47
CA ALA A 3 22.57 -15.53 10.45
C ALA A 3 21.68 -14.62 9.57
N TYR A 4 20.47 -15.09 9.26
CA TYR A 4 19.48 -14.36 8.49
C TYR A 4 19.00 -13.08 9.17
N GLN A 5 18.72 -13.11 10.48
CA GLN A 5 18.28 -11.94 11.24
C GLN A 5 19.34 -10.82 11.22
N LYS A 6 20.64 -11.18 11.26
CA LYS A 6 21.73 -10.20 11.16
C LYS A 6 21.77 -9.54 9.78
N GLN A 7 21.55 -10.31 8.72
CA GLN A 7 21.48 -9.78 7.36
C GLN A 7 20.31 -8.80 7.21
N VAL A 8 19.10 -9.21 7.58
CA VAL A 8 17.88 -8.39 7.50
C VAL A 8 18.03 -7.11 8.32
N SER A 9 18.63 -7.20 9.51
CA SER A 9 18.92 -6.01 10.32
C SER A 9 19.85 -5.03 9.59
N SER A 10 20.91 -5.51 8.93
CA SER A 10 21.80 -4.64 8.14
C SER A 10 21.07 -3.97 6.97
N GLU A 11 20.25 -4.72 6.25
CA GLU A 11 19.42 -4.22 5.15
C GLU A 11 18.42 -3.15 5.62
N LEU A 12 17.76 -3.38 6.76
CA LEU A 12 16.85 -2.43 7.38
C LEU A 12 17.56 -1.12 7.73
N HIS A 13 18.73 -1.18 8.36
CA HIS A 13 19.51 0.02 8.68
C HIS A 13 19.93 0.78 7.41
N ALA A 14 20.30 0.07 6.35
CA ALA A 14 20.64 0.67 5.08
C ALA A 14 19.43 1.36 4.43
N TRP A 15 18.25 0.72 4.47
CA TRP A 15 16.99 1.29 3.98
C TRP A 15 16.58 2.52 4.80
N GLN A 16 16.63 2.45 6.13
CA GLN A 16 16.30 3.56 7.02
C GLN A 16 17.18 4.79 6.74
N LYS A 17 18.49 4.57 6.57
CA LYS A 17 19.43 5.64 6.19
C LYS A 17 19.09 6.27 4.84
N ARG A 18 18.57 5.51 3.87
CA ARG A 18 18.14 6.04 2.55
C ARG A 18 16.85 6.85 2.68
N MET A 19 15.88 6.36 3.46
CA MET A 19 14.60 7.05 3.67
C MET A 19 14.73 8.37 4.42
N LEU A 20 15.70 8.48 5.34
CA LEU A 20 15.96 9.71 6.09
C LEU A 20 16.79 10.75 5.32
N LYS A 21 17.22 10.45 4.08
CA LYS A 21 17.97 11.43 3.27
C LYS A 21 17.06 12.58 2.87
N ARG A 22 17.62 13.79 2.85
CA ARG A 22 16.90 14.99 2.41
C ARG A 22 16.45 14.85 0.95
N PRO A 23 15.21 15.26 0.62
CA PRO A 23 14.73 15.26 -0.76
C PRO A 23 15.60 16.15 -1.66
N SER A 24 15.80 15.71 -2.91
CA SER A 24 16.62 16.42 -3.92
C SER A 24 15.84 17.54 -4.63
N PHE A 25 16.56 18.48 -5.26
CA PHE A 25 16.04 19.70 -5.90
C PHE A 25 15.00 19.47 -7.01
N PHE A 26 14.93 18.27 -7.59
CA PHE A 26 13.95 17.90 -8.61
C PHE A 26 12.50 17.87 -8.11
N ASN A 27 12.26 17.84 -6.79
CA ASN A 27 10.91 17.91 -6.22
C ASN A 27 10.15 19.19 -6.59
N ASN A 28 10.86 20.31 -6.82
CA ASN A 28 10.22 21.59 -7.14
C ASN A 28 9.65 21.62 -8.57
N LEU A 29 10.22 20.85 -9.50
CA LEU A 29 9.72 20.74 -10.87
C LEU A 29 8.43 19.90 -10.93
N SER A 30 8.43 18.75 -10.24
CA SER A 30 7.26 17.88 -10.14
C SER A 30 6.07 18.59 -9.50
N LYS A 31 6.30 19.44 -8.48
CA LYS A 31 5.23 20.25 -7.86
C LYS A 31 4.53 21.20 -8.82
N ARG A 32 5.25 21.82 -9.77
CA ARG A 32 4.63 22.73 -10.75
C ARG A 32 3.73 21.98 -11.73
N VAL A 33 4.17 20.80 -12.17
CA VAL A 33 3.36 19.91 -13.02
C VAL A 33 2.14 19.41 -12.27
N GLN A 34 2.31 18.98 -11.01
CA GLN A 34 1.21 18.54 -10.14
C GLN A 34 0.16 19.65 -9.93
N THR A 35 0.60 20.88 -9.66
CA THR A 35 -0.31 22.02 -9.43
C THR A 35 -1.14 22.35 -10.67
N LYS A 36 -0.53 22.27 -11.85
CA LYS A 36 -1.23 22.55 -13.12
C LYS A 36 -2.25 21.46 -13.47
N ILE A 37 -1.93 20.19 -13.22
CA ILE A 37 -2.88 19.08 -13.38
C ILE A 37 -4.05 19.23 -12.40
N ASN A 38 -3.78 19.56 -11.14
CA ASN A 38 -4.84 19.76 -10.13
C ASN A 38 -5.81 20.88 -10.53
N SER A 39 -5.33 21.96 -11.15
CA SER A 39 -6.20 23.07 -11.59
C SER A 39 -7.14 22.72 -12.76
N TRP A 40 -6.94 21.58 -13.42
CA TRP A 40 -7.73 21.16 -14.59
C TRP A 40 -8.82 20.15 -14.25
N ILE A 41 -8.80 19.57 -13.04
CA ILE A 41 -9.80 18.59 -12.62
C ILE A 41 -11.03 19.35 -12.08
N PRO A 42 -12.23 19.16 -12.65
CA PRO A 42 -13.45 19.80 -12.15
C PRO A 42 -13.82 19.36 -10.72
N GLU A 43 -14.36 20.28 -9.93
CA GLU A 43 -14.80 20.04 -8.53
C GLU A 43 -15.75 18.84 -8.36
N LYS A 44 -16.62 18.60 -9.33
CA LYS A 44 -17.53 17.43 -9.29
C LYS A 44 -16.77 16.10 -9.31
N ILE A 45 -15.64 16.05 -10.02
CA ILE A 45 -14.78 14.86 -10.11
C ILE A 45 -14.01 14.68 -8.80
N HIS A 46 -13.45 15.76 -8.23
CA HIS A 46 -12.80 15.70 -6.92
C HIS A 46 -13.72 15.17 -5.83
N ASN A 47 -14.98 15.62 -5.81
CA ASN A 47 -15.98 15.15 -4.86
C ASN A 47 -16.32 13.67 -5.06
N ALA A 48 -16.50 13.22 -6.30
CA ALA A 48 -16.76 11.81 -6.60
C ALA A 48 -15.59 10.90 -6.16
N ILE A 49 -14.35 11.30 -6.45
CA ILE A 49 -13.15 10.57 -6.03
C ILE A 49 -13.05 10.52 -4.50
N THR A 50 -13.31 11.64 -3.83
CA THR A 50 -13.28 11.70 -2.35
C THR A 50 -14.29 10.73 -1.74
N VAL A 51 -15.52 10.71 -2.26
CA VAL A 51 -16.55 9.77 -1.79
C VAL A 51 -16.13 8.33 -2.06
N ALA A 52 -15.61 8.04 -3.26
CA ALA A 52 -15.16 6.70 -3.63
C ALA A 52 -14.03 6.21 -2.72
N ILE A 53 -13.00 7.03 -2.47
CA ILE A 53 -11.90 6.71 -1.55
C ILE A 53 -12.43 6.46 -0.13
N LYS A 54 -13.32 7.33 0.36
CA LYS A 54 -13.91 7.18 1.71
C LYS A 54 -14.66 5.87 1.86
N GLN A 55 -15.46 5.49 0.86
CA GLN A 55 -16.20 4.22 0.89
C GLN A 55 -15.27 3.03 0.73
N MET A 56 -14.26 3.12 -0.13
CA MET A 56 -13.26 2.07 -0.30
C MET A 56 -12.48 1.83 0.99
N ILE A 57 -11.97 2.88 1.66
CA ILE A 57 -11.24 2.74 2.94
C ILE A 57 -12.13 2.07 3.99
N ARG A 58 -13.40 2.48 4.10
CA ARG A 58 -14.37 1.82 5.00
C ARG A 58 -14.57 0.36 4.63
N GLY A 59 -14.78 0.08 3.36
CA GLY A 59 -14.95 -1.28 2.84
C GLY A 59 -13.76 -2.17 3.17
N VAL A 60 -12.54 -1.68 2.98
CA VAL A 60 -11.32 -2.43 3.32
C VAL A 60 -11.16 -2.57 4.83
N LEU A 61 -11.38 -1.52 5.63
CA LEU A 61 -11.28 -1.60 7.10
C LEU A 61 -12.23 -2.64 7.70
N PHE A 62 -13.50 -2.64 7.29
CA PHE A 62 -14.51 -3.56 7.84
C PHE A 62 -14.48 -4.94 7.17
N GLY A 63 -14.10 -4.99 5.89
CA GLY A 63 -13.93 -6.23 5.14
C GLY A 63 -12.66 -6.99 5.50
N ALA A 64 -11.57 -6.31 5.87
CA ALA A 64 -10.31 -6.92 6.26
C ALA A 64 -10.46 -7.87 7.45
N ARG A 65 -11.37 -7.56 8.38
CA ARG A 65 -11.74 -8.43 9.51
C ARG A 65 -12.17 -9.84 9.04
N HIS A 66 -12.87 -9.92 7.92
CA HIS A 66 -13.47 -11.17 7.43
C HIS A 66 -12.65 -11.83 6.29
N THR A 67 -11.80 -11.04 5.62
CA THR A 67 -11.08 -11.46 4.41
C THR A 67 -9.58 -11.65 4.64
N THR A 68 -9.06 -11.27 5.81
CA THR A 68 -7.65 -11.47 6.17
C THR A 68 -7.49 -12.79 6.90
N ALA A 69 -6.45 -13.54 6.55
CA ALA A 69 -6.15 -14.78 7.23
C ALA A 69 -5.81 -14.52 8.71
N LYS A 70 -6.01 -15.53 9.56
CA LYS A 70 -5.61 -15.45 10.96
C LYS A 70 -4.10 -15.17 11.09
N PRO A 71 -3.68 -14.50 12.17
CA PRO A 71 -2.27 -14.19 12.38
C PRO A 71 -1.41 -15.45 12.40
N LEU A 72 -0.26 -15.40 11.74
CA LEU A 72 0.68 -16.51 11.69
C LEU A 72 1.51 -16.54 12.98
N ILE A 73 1.23 -17.53 13.84
CA ILE A 73 1.91 -17.73 15.12
C ILE A 73 3.01 -18.79 14.98
N ASN A 74 4.10 -18.64 15.72
CA ASN A 74 5.22 -19.61 15.82
C ASN A 74 5.97 -19.91 14.50
N ALA A 75 6.05 -18.94 13.59
CA ALA A 75 6.90 -19.04 12.39
C ALA A 75 8.23 -18.29 12.58
N SER A 76 9.31 -18.82 11.99
CA SER A 76 10.58 -18.10 11.92
C SER A 76 10.44 -16.83 11.06
N LEU A 77 11.31 -15.84 11.30
CA LEU A 77 11.32 -14.60 10.51
C LEU A 77 11.46 -14.89 9.01
N ARG A 78 12.37 -15.81 8.65
CA ARG A 78 12.59 -16.23 7.26
C ARG A 78 11.34 -16.79 6.60
N ASN A 79 10.64 -17.69 7.30
CA ASN A 79 9.40 -18.27 6.76
C ASN A 79 8.32 -17.20 6.55
N ARG A 80 8.23 -16.22 7.47
CA ARG A 80 7.32 -15.09 7.33
C ARG A 80 7.65 -14.25 6.10
N GLU A 81 8.92 -13.89 5.91
CA GLU A 81 9.36 -13.08 4.78
C GLU A 81 9.16 -13.78 3.43
N GLU A 82 9.41 -15.09 3.35
CA GLU A 82 9.11 -15.88 2.13
C GLU A 82 7.61 -15.87 1.79
N LEU A 83 6.73 -15.97 2.79
CA LEU A 83 5.27 -15.86 2.59
C LEU A 83 4.84 -14.45 2.20
N VAL A 84 5.44 -13.42 2.79
CA VAL A 84 5.19 -12.01 2.47
C VAL A 84 5.57 -11.71 1.03
N ILE A 85 6.75 -12.14 0.57
CA ILE A 85 7.20 -11.94 -0.82
C ILE A 85 6.22 -12.60 -1.79
N LYS A 86 5.82 -13.85 -1.53
CA LYS A 86 4.80 -14.55 -2.35
C LYS A 86 3.47 -13.80 -2.38
N LYS A 87 3.04 -13.23 -1.24
CA LYS A 87 1.80 -12.45 -1.15
C LYS A 87 1.90 -11.17 -1.98
N ILE A 88 3.00 -10.43 -1.87
CA ILE A 88 3.27 -9.23 -2.68
C ILE A 88 3.23 -9.57 -4.16
N ASP A 89 3.83 -10.69 -4.57
CA ASP A 89 3.80 -11.12 -5.95
C ASP A 89 2.38 -11.38 -6.44
N VAL A 90 1.56 -12.12 -5.69
CA VAL A 90 0.16 -12.37 -6.06
C VAL A 90 -0.59 -11.06 -6.29
N TYR A 91 -0.51 -10.12 -5.33
CA TYR A 91 -1.21 -8.83 -5.43
C TYR A 91 -0.67 -7.96 -6.58
N ARG A 92 0.63 -8.01 -6.85
CA ARG A 92 1.25 -7.31 -7.98
C ARG A 92 0.72 -7.85 -9.31
N HIS A 93 0.60 -9.16 -9.47
CA HIS A 93 0.05 -9.76 -10.68
C HIS A 93 -1.43 -9.39 -10.85
N THR A 94 -2.23 -9.46 -9.78
CA THR A 94 -3.64 -9.02 -9.81
C THR A 94 -3.76 -7.56 -10.25
N ALA A 95 -2.98 -6.66 -9.63
CA ALA A 95 -2.99 -5.24 -9.98
C ALA A 95 -2.46 -4.97 -11.41
N ALA A 96 -1.53 -5.78 -11.92
CA ALA A 96 -1.04 -5.66 -13.30
C ALA A 96 -2.05 -6.19 -14.33
N ILE A 97 -2.88 -7.17 -13.97
CA ILE A 97 -3.98 -7.66 -14.83
C ILE A 97 -5.11 -6.65 -14.85
N GLU A 98 -5.50 -6.11 -13.70
CA GLU A 98 -6.53 -5.07 -13.58
C GLU A 98 -6.07 -3.72 -14.16
N GLY A 99 -4.78 -3.38 -14.00
CA GLY A 99 -4.17 -2.16 -14.52
C GLY A 99 -3.56 -2.29 -15.93
N GLY A 100 -3.51 -3.49 -16.51
CA GLY A 100 -2.79 -3.82 -17.74
C GLY A 100 -3.29 -3.11 -19.01
N ILE A 101 -4.46 -2.48 -18.96
CA ILE A 101 -5.03 -1.70 -20.07
C ILE A 101 -4.69 -0.20 -19.97
N THR A 102 -4.30 0.30 -18.79
CA THR A 102 -4.10 1.75 -18.55
C THR A 102 -2.71 2.27 -18.91
N GLY A 103 -1.75 1.38 -19.21
CA GLY A 103 -0.38 1.75 -19.61
C GLY A 103 -0.25 2.28 -21.05
N ALA A 104 -1.20 1.96 -21.94
CA ALA A 104 -1.20 2.41 -23.35
C ALA A 104 -2.41 3.29 -23.74
N GLY A 105 -3.39 3.49 -22.84
CA GLY A 105 -4.71 4.05 -23.16
C GLY A 105 -5.15 5.32 -22.39
N GLY A 106 -4.28 5.93 -21.57
CA GLY A 106 -4.48 7.31 -21.12
C GLY A 106 -4.91 7.50 -19.66
N LEU A 107 -4.32 8.55 -19.08
CA LEU A 107 -4.46 9.09 -17.72
C LEU A 107 -5.92 9.28 -17.21
N LEU A 108 -6.92 9.25 -18.09
CA LEU A 108 -8.33 9.50 -17.77
C LEU A 108 -9.12 8.22 -17.42
N LEU A 109 -8.78 7.05 -17.98
CA LEU A 109 -9.40 5.77 -17.60
C LEU A 109 -8.92 5.31 -16.21
N GLY A 110 -7.70 5.66 -15.81
CA GLY A 110 -7.11 5.29 -14.52
C GLY A 110 -7.71 5.99 -13.29
N LEU A 111 -8.53 7.04 -13.45
CA LEU A 111 -9.19 7.70 -12.32
C LEU A 111 -10.33 6.85 -11.72
N ALA A 112 -11.01 6.04 -12.55
CA ALA A 112 -12.09 5.17 -12.10
C ALA A 112 -11.57 3.98 -11.28
N ASP A 113 -10.42 3.43 -11.65
CA ASP A 113 -9.82 2.27 -10.99
C ASP A 113 -8.88 2.63 -9.84
N PHE A 114 -8.59 3.93 -9.65
CA PHE A 114 -7.69 4.42 -8.61
C PHE A 114 -8.09 4.00 -7.19
N PRO A 115 -9.37 4.12 -6.77
CA PRO A 115 -9.78 3.62 -5.45
C PRO A 115 -9.58 2.11 -5.31
N ILE A 116 -9.83 1.32 -6.37
CA ILE A 116 -9.67 -0.14 -6.35
C ILE A 116 -8.20 -0.50 -6.13
N LEU A 117 -7.29 0.12 -6.89
CA LEU A 117 -5.84 -0.10 -6.74
C LEU A 117 -5.34 0.29 -5.34
N ILE A 118 -5.86 1.38 -4.76
CA ILE A 118 -5.57 1.73 -3.36
C ILE A 118 -6.09 0.63 -2.42
N GLY A 119 -7.33 0.19 -2.59
CA GLY A 119 -7.94 -0.83 -1.74
C GLY A 119 -7.15 -2.14 -1.74
N ILE A 120 -6.66 -2.56 -2.90
CA ILE A 120 -5.78 -3.73 -3.07
C ILE A 120 -4.48 -3.56 -2.30
N LYS A 121 -3.84 -2.38 -2.37
CA LYS A 121 -2.62 -2.10 -1.59
C LYS A 121 -2.87 -2.11 -0.08
N ILE A 122 -3.95 -1.49 0.38
CA ILE A 122 -4.31 -1.49 1.81
C ILE A 122 -4.60 -2.93 2.26
N LYS A 123 -5.34 -3.71 1.46
CA LYS A 123 -5.61 -5.12 1.75
C LYS A 123 -4.34 -5.98 1.79
N LEU A 124 -3.37 -5.72 0.92
CA LEU A 124 -2.05 -6.35 0.98
C LEU A 124 -1.36 -6.05 2.32
N LEU A 125 -1.39 -4.81 2.80
CA LEU A 125 -0.81 -4.46 4.11
C LEU A 125 -1.48 -5.21 5.27
N PHE A 126 -2.80 -5.42 5.20
CA PHE A 126 -3.51 -6.27 6.17
C PHE A 126 -3.02 -7.72 6.16
N ASP A 127 -2.86 -8.32 4.98
CA ASP A 127 -2.32 -9.68 4.85
C ASP A 127 -0.87 -9.77 5.36
N ILE A 128 -0.06 -8.75 5.10
CA ILE A 128 1.33 -8.68 5.59
C ILE A 128 1.34 -8.59 7.12
N ALA A 129 0.49 -7.75 7.72
CA ALA A 129 0.40 -7.62 9.17
C ALA A 129 0.03 -8.96 9.83
N ALA A 130 -0.94 -9.69 9.27
CA ALA A 130 -1.31 -11.02 9.74
C ALA A 130 -0.15 -12.02 9.62
N LEU A 131 0.63 -12.00 8.53
CA LEU A 131 1.83 -12.83 8.36
C LEU A 131 2.92 -12.52 9.40
N TYR A 132 3.03 -11.26 9.83
CA TYR A 132 3.90 -10.87 10.96
C TYR A 132 3.29 -11.14 12.33
N GLY A 133 2.09 -11.71 12.40
CA GLY A 133 1.44 -12.13 13.64
C GLY A 133 0.60 -11.06 14.32
N PHE A 134 0.29 -9.95 13.65
CA PHE A 134 -0.61 -8.92 14.16
C PHE A 134 -2.07 -9.27 13.89
N ASP A 135 -2.92 -9.09 14.90
CA ASP A 135 -4.34 -9.37 14.79
C ASP A 135 -5.10 -8.18 14.22
N VAL A 136 -5.54 -8.32 12.97
CA VAL A 136 -6.30 -7.29 12.26
C VAL A 136 -7.77 -7.23 12.72
N ASP A 137 -8.21 -8.11 13.63
CA ASP A 137 -9.49 -7.96 14.33
C ASP A 137 -9.45 -6.84 15.38
N ASP A 138 -8.26 -6.45 15.86
CA ASP A 138 -8.10 -5.23 16.67
C ASP A 138 -8.25 -3.98 15.77
N TYR A 139 -9.16 -3.09 16.17
CA TYR A 139 -9.36 -1.82 15.49
C TYR A 139 -8.10 -0.94 15.49
N LYS A 140 -7.30 -0.99 16.56
CA LYS A 140 -6.06 -0.20 16.66
C LYS A 140 -5.06 -0.60 15.59
N GLU A 141 -4.88 -1.90 15.38
CA GLU A 141 -4.02 -2.44 14.31
C GLU A 141 -4.52 -2.00 12.93
N ARG A 142 -5.85 -2.04 12.70
CA ARG A 142 -6.41 -1.57 11.42
C ARG A 142 -6.17 -0.09 11.15
N VAL A 143 -6.33 0.76 12.17
CA VAL A 143 -6.05 2.19 12.03
C VAL A 143 -4.55 2.43 11.86
N TYR A 144 -3.70 1.68 12.54
CA TYR A 144 -2.25 1.78 12.39
C TYR A 144 -1.79 1.44 10.96
N ILE A 145 -2.35 0.40 10.35
CA ILE A 145 -2.07 0.03 8.96
C ILE A 145 -2.45 1.15 7.98
N LEU A 146 -3.52 1.91 8.25
CA LEU A 146 -3.84 3.09 7.43
C LEU A 146 -2.78 4.18 7.55
N HIS A 147 -2.23 4.41 8.74
CA HIS A 147 -1.14 5.38 8.92
C HIS A 147 0.12 4.93 8.17
N ILE A 148 0.42 3.62 8.15
CA ILE A 148 1.52 3.09 7.32
C ILE A 148 1.28 3.41 5.84
N PHE A 149 0.04 3.25 5.36
CA PHE A 149 -0.30 3.56 3.98
C PHE A 149 -0.16 5.05 3.65
N GLU A 150 -0.54 5.96 4.55
CA GLU A 150 -0.42 7.41 4.35
C GLU A 150 1.02 7.92 4.30
N LEU A 151 1.97 7.19 4.89
CA LEU A 151 3.40 7.54 4.88
C LEU A 151 4.11 7.19 3.56
N ALA A 152 3.48 6.39 2.69
CA ALA A 152 4.03 5.88 1.45
C ALA A 152 3.62 6.70 0.21
#